data_AF-A0A8G1A390-F1
#
_entry.id   AF-A0A8G1A390-F1
#
_cell.length_a   1.000
_cell.length_b   1.000
_cell.length_c   1.000
_cell.angle_alpha   90.00
_cell.angle_beta   90.00
_cell.angle_gamma   90.00
#
_symmetry.space_group_name_H-M   'P 1'
#
loop_
_entity.id
_entity.type
_entity.pdbx_description
1 polymer ?
#
loop_
_entity_poly.entity_id
_entity_poly.type
_entity_poly.pdbx_seq_one_letter_code
_entity_poly.pdbx_strand_id
1 'polypeptide(L)'
;MTEATALLESACAHLEILNTTQDFDSVYVGSIRAEMAAAEVDLTEALTILESISYEYLSLEEREGMDALKVICQVDIDLCEMVRGDFCDFVDHCQKASLATDGGAAIDHLREAKTALVRMKDKISLMRTKIDAIDVDALPSDIKGDFVGVKIFIQEFDKSLEEWIAMMDQVLNVPGP
;
A
#
# COMPACT_ATOMS: atom_id res chain seq x y z
N MET A 1 -7.63 0.98 -23.47
CA MET A 1 -8.64 1.20 -22.43
C MET A 1 -9.23 -0.11 -21.92
N THR A 2 -9.96 -0.90 -22.71
CA THR A 2 -10.57 -2.18 -22.23
C THR A 2 -9.59 -3.14 -21.58
N GLU A 3 -8.38 -3.27 -22.11
CA GLU A 3 -7.31 -4.11 -21.56
C GLU A 3 -6.78 -3.58 -20.21
N ALA A 4 -6.51 -2.27 -20.11
CA ALA A 4 -6.12 -1.63 -18.85
C ALA A 4 -7.21 -1.78 -17.77
N THR A 5 -8.49 -1.62 -18.14
CA THR A 5 -9.61 -1.83 -17.20
C THR A 5 -9.66 -3.26 -16.67
N ALA A 6 -9.46 -4.27 -17.53
CA ALA A 6 -9.44 -5.66 -17.10
C ALA A 6 -8.29 -5.96 -16.12
N LEU A 7 -7.12 -5.35 -16.33
CA LEU A 7 -5.98 -5.46 -15.42
C LEU A 7 -6.23 -4.77 -14.08
N LEU A 8 -6.88 -3.60 -14.08
CA LEU A 8 -7.31 -2.93 -12.84
C LEU A 8 -8.31 -3.79 -12.05
N GLU A 9 -9.30 -4.38 -12.72
CA GLU A 9 -10.24 -5.30 -12.09
C GLU A 9 -9.55 -6.55 -11.53
N SER A 10 -8.55 -7.08 -12.24
CA SER A 10 -7.72 -8.21 -11.80
C SER A 10 -6.92 -7.85 -10.54
N ALA A 11 -6.26 -6.70 -10.53
CA ALA A 11 -5.53 -6.21 -9.36
C ALA A 11 -6.46 -6.03 -8.13
N CYS A 12 -7.66 -5.47 -8.32
CA CYS A 12 -8.67 -5.36 -7.27
C CYS A 12 -9.08 -6.75 -6.73
N ALA A 13 -9.26 -7.75 -7.59
CA ALA A 13 -9.61 -9.10 -7.17
C ALA A 13 -8.53 -9.74 -6.28
N HIS A 14 -7.25 -9.51 -6.57
CA HIS A 14 -6.14 -9.94 -5.72
C HIS A 14 -6.20 -9.30 -4.32
N LEU A 15 -6.55 -8.01 -4.22
CA LEU A 15 -6.73 -7.32 -2.95
C LEU A 15 -7.96 -7.85 -2.17
N GLU A 16 -9.05 -8.19 -2.85
CA GLU A 16 -10.25 -8.76 -2.23
C GLU A 16 -10.01 -10.15 -1.61
N ILE A 17 -9.14 -10.97 -2.21
CA ILE A 17 -8.73 -12.26 -1.63
C ILE A 17 -8.13 -12.07 -0.23
N LEU A 18 -7.36 -11.00 -0.03
CA LEU A 18 -6.76 -10.68 1.27
C LEU A 18 -7.78 -10.19 2.29
N ASN A 19 -8.84 -9.50 1.87
CA ASN A 19 -9.92 -9.05 2.75
C ASN A 19 -10.88 -10.19 3.18
N THR A 20 -10.89 -11.30 2.45
CA THR A 20 -11.81 -12.43 2.70
C THR A 20 -11.17 -13.60 3.44
N THR A 21 -9.85 -13.58 3.64
CA THR A 21 -9.15 -14.62 4.40
C THR A 21 -9.38 -14.42 5.91
N GLN A 22 -10.36 -15.15 6.46
CA GLN A 22 -10.83 -15.01 7.85
C GLN A 22 -9.85 -15.49 8.94
N ASP A 23 -8.80 -16.22 8.59
CA ASP A 23 -7.79 -16.73 9.54
C ASP A 23 -6.57 -15.80 9.61
N PHE A 24 -6.73 -14.69 10.34
CA PHE A 24 -5.59 -13.83 10.74
C PHE A 24 -4.66 -14.53 11.76
N ASP A 25 -5.10 -15.62 12.41
CA ASP A 25 -4.31 -16.38 13.38
C ASP A 25 -3.08 -17.06 12.76
N SER A 26 -3.05 -17.16 11.43
CA SER A 26 -1.86 -17.47 10.66
C SER A 26 -1.82 -16.62 9.40
N VAL A 27 -1.62 -15.30 9.52
CA VAL A 27 -1.24 -14.47 8.36
C VAL A 27 -0.11 -15.20 7.63
N TYR A 28 -0.44 -15.90 6.54
CA TYR A 28 0.56 -16.57 5.73
C TYR A 28 1.18 -15.43 4.94
N VAL A 29 2.21 -14.84 5.51
CA VAL A 29 3.00 -13.77 4.89
C VAL A 29 3.35 -14.13 3.43
N GLY A 30 3.50 -15.42 3.12
CA GLY A 30 3.62 -15.93 1.75
C GLY A 30 2.43 -15.63 0.84
N SER A 31 1.18 -15.76 1.30
CA SER A 31 -0.03 -15.44 0.53
C SER A 31 -0.15 -13.95 0.30
N ILE A 32 0.06 -13.12 1.34
CA ILE A 32 0.07 -11.66 1.18
C ILE A 32 1.11 -11.25 0.14
N ARG A 33 2.33 -11.80 0.24
CA ARG A 33 3.39 -11.53 -0.74
C ARG A 33 3.01 -11.94 -2.16
N ALA A 34 2.36 -13.10 -2.32
CA ALA A 34 1.96 -13.60 -3.62
C ALA A 34 0.84 -12.74 -4.25
N GLU A 35 -0.22 -12.45 -3.51
CA GLU A 35 -1.34 -11.64 -4.01
C GLU A 35 -0.90 -10.21 -4.32
N MET A 36 -0.11 -9.58 -3.45
CA MET A 36 0.42 -8.24 -3.69
C MET A 36 1.39 -8.20 -4.88
N ALA A 37 2.20 -9.24 -5.08
CA ALA A 37 3.07 -9.32 -6.25
C ALA A 37 2.28 -9.51 -7.55
N ALA A 38 1.18 -10.28 -7.52
CA ALA A 38 0.30 -10.43 -8.68
C ALA A 38 -0.41 -9.11 -9.02
N ALA A 39 -0.98 -8.44 -8.01
CA ALA A 39 -1.60 -7.13 -8.18
C ALA A 39 -0.61 -6.09 -8.73
N GLU A 40 0.62 -6.05 -8.22
CA GLU A 40 1.68 -5.16 -8.72
C GLU A 40 1.97 -5.37 -10.22
N VAL A 41 2.04 -6.62 -10.67
CA VAL A 41 2.26 -6.95 -12.09
C VAL A 41 1.11 -6.42 -12.94
N ASP A 42 -0.13 -6.71 -12.55
CA ASP A 42 -1.32 -6.26 -13.28
C ASP A 42 -1.40 -4.73 -13.34
N LEU A 43 -1.13 -4.04 -12.23
CA LEU A 43 -1.11 -2.57 -12.16
C LEU A 43 0.02 -1.97 -13.02
N THR A 44 1.19 -2.60 -13.03
CA THR A 44 2.33 -2.14 -13.85
C THR A 44 2.02 -2.24 -15.34
N GLU A 45 1.37 -3.33 -15.74
CA GLU A 45 0.93 -3.52 -17.13
C GLU A 45 -0.19 -2.53 -17.50
N ALA A 46 -1.16 -2.32 -16.60
CA ALA A 46 -2.21 -1.32 -16.77
C ALA A 46 -1.63 0.08 -16.95
N LEU A 47 -0.68 0.48 -16.10
CA LEU A 47 0.01 1.77 -16.17
C LEU A 47 0.75 1.92 -17.51
N THR A 48 1.46 0.89 -17.96
CA THR A 48 2.16 0.89 -19.25
C THR A 48 1.20 1.13 -20.42
N ILE A 49 0.01 0.51 -20.39
CA ILE A 49 -1.03 0.74 -21.39
C ILE A 49 -1.56 2.18 -21.32
N LEU A 50 -1.85 2.69 -20.12
CA LEU A 50 -2.32 4.08 -19.95
C LEU A 50 -1.28 5.10 -20.44
N GLU A 51 0.01 4.85 -20.23
CA GLU A 51 1.11 5.69 -20.71
C GLU A 51 1.25 5.69 -22.23
N SER A 52 0.80 4.62 -22.91
CA SER A 52 0.84 4.52 -24.37
C SER A 52 -0.25 5.33 -25.09
N ILE A 53 -1.27 5.83 -24.37
CA ILE A 53 -2.38 6.58 -24.95
C ILE A 53 -1.94 8.02 -25.26
N SER A 54 -2.05 8.41 -26.54
CA SER A 54 -1.70 9.77 -26.97
C SER A 54 -2.72 10.81 -26.49
N TYR A 55 -2.23 11.83 -25.78
CA TYR A 55 -3.05 12.93 -25.24
C TYR A 55 -3.66 13.80 -26.34
N GLU A 56 -3.08 13.79 -27.54
CA GLU A 56 -3.47 14.69 -28.64
C GLU A 56 -4.92 14.49 -29.08
N TYR A 57 -5.48 13.31 -28.84
CA TYR A 57 -6.86 12.94 -29.20
C TYR A 57 -7.85 13.01 -28.02
N LEU A 58 -7.38 13.41 -26.85
CA LEU A 58 -8.21 13.50 -25.64
C LEU A 58 -8.60 14.96 -25.37
N SER A 59 -9.85 15.15 -24.93
CA SER A 59 -10.33 16.39 -24.31
C SER A 59 -9.59 16.69 -23.00
N LEU A 60 -9.75 17.90 -22.47
CA LEU A 60 -9.11 18.27 -21.20
C LEU A 60 -9.58 17.36 -20.05
N GLU A 61 -10.89 17.16 -19.94
CA GLU A 61 -11.53 16.30 -18.94
C GLU A 61 -11.01 14.85 -19.02
N GLU A 62 -10.87 14.28 -20.22
CA GLU A 62 -10.31 12.94 -20.42
C GLU A 62 -8.82 12.85 -20.05
N ARG A 63 -8.05 13.93 -20.24
CA ARG A 63 -6.64 13.98 -19.83
C ARG A 63 -6.51 14.03 -18.32
N GLU A 64 -7.29 14.88 -17.66
CA GLU A 64 -7.33 14.98 -16.20
C GLU A 64 -7.75 13.64 -15.59
N GLY A 65 -8.72 12.96 -16.20
CA GLY A 65 -9.12 11.65 -15.76
C GLY A 65 -8.05 10.57 -15.96
N MET A 66 -7.36 10.61 -17.09
CA MET A 66 -6.26 9.69 -17.36
C MET A 66 -5.05 9.93 -16.45
N ASP A 67 -4.73 11.19 -16.13
CA ASP A 67 -3.67 11.54 -15.18
C ASP A 67 -3.98 11.01 -13.78
N ALA A 68 -5.23 11.15 -13.33
CA ALA A 68 -5.68 10.60 -12.06
C ALA A 68 -5.60 9.06 -12.03
N LEU A 69 -6.03 8.37 -13.09
CA LEU A 69 -5.92 6.91 -13.19
C LEU A 69 -4.46 6.43 -13.13
N LYS A 70 -3.54 7.13 -13.82
CA LYS A 70 -2.10 6.82 -13.75
C LYS A 70 -1.56 7.00 -12.33
N VAL A 71 -1.96 8.07 -11.65
CA VAL A 71 -1.56 8.30 -10.26
C VAL A 71 -2.10 7.21 -9.34
N ILE A 72 -3.36 6.80 -9.50
CA ILE A 72 -3.93 5.66 -8.74
C ILE A 72 -3.09 4.41 -8.98
N CYS A 73 -2.80 4.05 -10.23
CA CYS A 73 -1.97 2.87 -10.53
C CYS A 73 -0.60 2.96 -9.85
N GLN A 74 0.07 4.11 -9.93
CA GLN A 74 1.38 4.31 -9.31
C GLN A 74 1.34 4.22 -7.79
N VAL A 75 0.27 4.71 -7.16
CA VAL A 75 0.07 4.61 -5.71
C VAL A 75 -0.21 3.16 -5.31
N ASP A 76 -1.06 2.46 -6.05
CA ASP A 76 -1.40 1.07 -5.75
C ASP A 76 -0.21 0.12 -5.97
N ILE A 77 0.65 0.40 -6.95
CA ILE A 77 1.95 -0.26 -7.13
C ILE A 77 2.82 -0.05 -5.89
N ASP A 78 3.02 1.20 -5.46
CA ASP A 78 3.81 1.52 -4.26
C ASP A 78 3.23 0.83 -3.01
N LEU A 79 1.90 0.75 -2.91
CA LEU A 79 1.19 0.07 -1.83
C LEU A 79 1.46 -1.44 -1.86
N CYS A 80 1.36 -2.09 -3.03
CA CYS A 80 1.67 -3.51 -3.20
C CYS A 80 3.10 -3.81 -2.78
N GLU A 81 4.07 -3.01 -3.24
CA GLU A 81 5.48 -3.12 -2.87
C GLU A 81 5.72 -2.93 -1.37
N MET A 82 5.08 -1.92 -0.77
CA MET A 82 5.16 -1.65 0.66
C MET A 82 4.58 -2.82 1.48
N VAL A 83 3.44 -3.37 1.07
CA VAL A 83 2.79 -4.46 1.81
C VAL A 83 3.59 -5.75 1.70
N ARG A 84 3.96 -6.19 0.48
CA ARG A 84 4.72 -7.44 0.29
C ARG A 84 6.11 -7.41 0.91
N GLY A 85 6.72 -6.23 0.98
CA GLY A 85 8.02 -6.01 1.60
C GLY A 85 7.87 -5.71 3.09
N ASP A 86 7.63 -4.45 3.40
CA ASP A 86 7.77 -3.90 4.74
C ASP A 86 6.68 -4.35 5.71
N PHE A 87 5.41 -4.40 5.30
CA PHE A 87 4.35 -4.90 6.18
C PHE A 87 4.55 -6.37 6.53
N CYS A 88 4.89 -7.18 5.54
CA CYS A 88 5.23 -8.59 5.74
C CYS A 88 6.45 -8.79 6.65
N ASP A 89 7.49 -7.97 6.51
CA ASP A 89 8.65 -7.99 7.41
C ASP A 89 8.26 -7.59 8.83
N PHE A 90 7.43 -6.56 8.99
CA PHE A 90 6.88 -6.14 10.29
C PHE A 90 6.14 -7.28 10.99
N VAL A 91 5.22 -7.96 10.29
CA VAL A 91 4.46 -9.09 10.83
C VAL A 91 5.37 -10.25 11.23
N ASP A 92 6.32 -10.63 10.37
CA ASP A 92 7.27 -11.72 10.63
C ASP A 92 8.14 -11.43 11.86
N HIS A 93 8.62 -10.19 12.00
CA HIS A 93 9.39 -9.78 13.17
C HIS A 93 8.56 -9.72 14.45
N CYS A 94 7.29 -9.29 14.40
CA CYS A 94 6.40 -9.34 15.55
C CYS A 94 6.12 -10.78 16.00
N GLN A 95 5.91 -11.70 15.07
CA GLN A 95 5.73 -13.13 15.37
C GLN A 95 6.99 -13.75 15.96
N LYS A 96 8.18 -13.44 15.40
CA LYS A 96 9.44 -13.91 15.96
C LYS A 96 9.70 -13.36 17.36
N ALA A 97 9.34 -12.10 17.62
CA ALA A 97 9.43 -11.51 18.95
C ALA A 97 8.52 -12.20 19.97
N SER A 98 7.29 -12.57 19.58
CA SER A 98 6.34 -13.23 20.49
C SER A 98 6.72 -14.69 20.79
N LEU A 99 7.43 -15.35 19.88
CA LEU A 99 7.91 -16.73 20.02
C LEU A 99 9.32 -16.82 20.62
N ALA A 100 10.02 -15.69 20.79
CA ALA A 100 11.37 -15.67 21.32
C ALA A 100 11.41 -16.18 22.76
N THR A 101 12.31 -17.12 23.03
CA THR A 101 12.49 -17.72 24.36
C THR A 101 13.36 -16.88 25.29
N ASP A 102 14.04 -15.88 24.74
CA ASP A 102 14.89 -14.96 25.48
C ASP A 102 14.51 -13.50 25.19
N GLY A 103 14.57 -12.66 26.22
CA GLY A 103 14.14 -11.27 26.13
C GLY A 103 15.03 -10.41 25.22
N GLY A 104 16.29 -10.79 25.01
CA GLY A 104 17.20 -10.05 24.12
C GLY A 104 16.79 -10.18 22.66
N ALA A 105 16.59 -11.42 22.20
CA ALA A 105 16.11 -11.74 20.86
C ALA A 105 14.70 -11.19 20.61
N ALA A 106 13.82 -11.21 21.63
CA ALA A 106 12.50 -10.56 21.53
C ALA A 106 12.64 -9.06 21.23
N ILE A 107 13.50 -8.36 21.96
CA ILE A 107 13.74 -6.92 21.77
C ILE A 107 14.37 -6.64 20.40
N ASP A 108 15.33 -7.44 19.96
CA ASP A 108 15.98 -7.26 18.66
C ASP A 108 14.98 -7.42 17.50
N HIS A 109 14.07 -8.41 17.58
CA HIS A 109 13.00 -8.54 16.61
C HIS A 109 12.00 -7.37 16.65
N LEU A 110 11.68 -6.84 17.83
CA LEU A 110 10.84 -5.63 17.91
C LEU A 110 11.55 -4.41 17.30
N ARG A 111 12.88 -4.28 17.40
CA ARG A 111 13.61 -3.21 16.71
C ARG A 111 13.52 -3.33 15.20
N GLU A 112 13.65 -4.53 14.65
CA GLU A 112 13.49 -4.77 13.20
C GLU A 112 12.05 -4.51 12.74
N ALA A 113 11.05 -4.92 13.52
CA ALA A 113 9.65 -4.60 13.25
C ALA A 113 9.42 -3.07 13.21
N LYS A 114 10.02 -2.32 14.15
CA LYS A 114 9.97 -0.86 14.12
C LYS A 114 10.65 -0.29 12.87
N THR A 115 11.81 -0.80 12.48
CA THR A 115 12.51 -0.37 11.25
C THR A 115 11.61 -0.55 10.03
N ALA A 116 10.89 -1.67 9.92
CA ALA A 116 9.94 -1.89 8.84
C ALA A 116 8.81 -0.84 8.84
N LEU A 117 8.22 -0.52 10.00
CA LEU A 117 7.20 0.55 10.11
C LEU A 117 7.73 1.92 9.66
N VAL A 118 8.99 2.26 9.99
CA VAL A 118 9.61 3.52 9.54
C VAL A 118 9.77 3.53 8.02
N ARG A 119 10.20 2.43 7.40
CA ARG A 119 10.27 2.31 5.93
C ARG A 119 8.89 2.46 5.28
N MET A 120 7.84 1.89 5.88
CA MET A 120 6.46 2.09 5.42
C MET A 120 6.05 3.57 5.51
N LYS A 121 6.44 4.26 6.58
CA LYS A 121 6.15 5.69 6.76
C LYS A 121 6.82 6.59 5.72
N ASP A 122 8.03 6.23 5.29
CA ASP A 122 8.70 6.94 4.22
C ASP A 122 7.97 6.74 2.88
N LYS A 123 7.54 5.50 2.58
CA LYS A 123 6.80 5.16 1.36
C LYS A 123 5.41 5.80 1.31
N ILE A 124 4.65 5.78 2.41
CA ILE A 124 3.31 6.40 2.45
C ILE A 124 3.38 7.91 2.23
N SER A 125 4.46 8.56 2.68
CA SER A 125 4.70 9.99 2.44
C SER A 125 4.91 10.30 0.96
N LEU A 126 5.59 9.41 0.23
CA LEU A 126 5.76 9.52 -1.23
C LEU A 126 4.43 9.32 -1.96
N MET A 127 3.64 8.29 -1.59
CA MET A 127 2.31 8.06 -2.14
C MET A 127 1.39 9.26 -1.94
N ARG A 128 1.39 9.84 -0.74
CA ARG A 128 0.63 11.05 -0.42
C ARG A 128 1.00 12.22 -1.32
N THR A 129 2.29 12.40 -1.60
CA THR A 129 2.77 13.46 -2.52
C THR A 129 2.23 13.26 -3.93
N LYS A 130 2.16 12.02 -4.43
CA LYS A 130 1.57 11.70 -5.74
C LYS A 130 0.08 12.04 -5.78
N ILE A 131 -0.67 11.66 -4.74
CA ILE A 131 -2.13 11.91 -4.66
C ILE A 131 -2.43 13.40 -4.53
N ASP A 132 -1.69 14.12 -3.68
CA ASP A 132 -1.92 15.55 -3.44
C ASP A 132 -1.56 16.43 -4.64
N ALA A 133 -0.87 15.89 -5.65
CA ALA A 133 -0.59 16.58 -6.91
C ALA A 133 -1.80 16.67 -7.85
N ILE A 134 -2.86 15.88 -7.61
CA ILE A 134 -4.08 15.86 -8.44
C ILE A 134 -5.14 16.83 -7.87
N ASP A 135 -5.67 17.68 -8.75
CA ASP A 135 -6.82 18.53 -8.43
C ASP A 135 -8.12 17.73 -8.51
N VAL A 136 -8.60 17.29 -7.34
CA VAL A 136 -9.84 16.50 -7.19
C VAL A 136 -11.08 17.25 -7.70
N ASP A 137 -11.06 18.58 -7.74
CA ASP A 137 -12.20 19.36 -8.23
C ASP A 137 -12.26 19.47 -9.74
N ALA A 138 -11.13 19.23 -10.42
CA ALA A 138 -11.06 19.10 -11.87
C ALA A 138 -11.43 17.70 -12.38
N LEU A 139 -11.52 16.68 -11.51
CA LEU A 139 -11.75 15.31 -11.95
C LEU A 139 -13.18 15.05 -12.46
N PRO A 140 -13.32 14.22 -13.51
CA PRO A 140 -14.59 13.61 -13.91
C PRO A 140 -15.31 12.93 -12.74
N SER A 141 -16.64 13.01 -12.74
CA SER A 141 -17.45 12.54 -11.60
C SER A 141 -17.39 11.04 -11.33
N ASP A 142 -17.12 10.24 -12.37
CA ASP A 142 -17.00 8.78 -12.31
C ASP A 142 -15.72 8.31 -11.61
N ILE A 143 -14.60 9.01 -11.77
CA ILE A 143 -13.33 8.65 -11.10
C ILE A 143 -13.12 9.39 -9.77
N LYS A 144 -13.83 10.50 -9.55
CA LYS A 144 -13.66 11.35 -8.37
C LYS A 144 -13.91 10.57 -7.07
N GLY A 145 -14.88 9.66 -7.08
CA GLY A 145 -15.18 8.80 -5.93
C GLY A 145 -14.00 7.91 -5.54
N ASP A 146 -13.46 7.17 -6.51
CA ASP A 146 -12.36 6.24 -6.31
C ASP A 146 -11.09 6.98 -5.87
N PHE A 147 -10.78 8.11 -6.52
CA PHE A 147 -9.62 8.93 -6.16
C PHE A 147 -9.70 9.48 -4.72
N VAL A 148 -10.89 9.96 -4.32
CA VAL A 148 -11.13 10.42 -2.93
C VAL A 148 -10.99 9.25 -1.95
N GLY A 149 -11.48 8.06 -2.31
CA GLY A 149 -11.32 6.84 -1.51
C GLY A 149 -9.85 6.51 -1.24
N VAL A 150 -9.03 6.44 -2.30
CA VAL A 150 -7.59 6.19 -2.19
C VAL A 150 -6.91 7.27 -1.34
N LYS A 151 -7.26 8.55 -1.56
CA LYS A 151 -6.72 9.66 -0.77
C LYS A 151 -7.00 9.51 0.73
N ILE A 152 -8.23 9.18 1.11
CA ILE A 152 -8.62 8.97 2.51
C ILE A 152 -7.86 7.77 3.08
N PHE A 153 -7.82 6.65 2.36
CA PHE A 153 -7.12 5.44 2.80
C PHE A 153 -5.64 5.71 3.13
N ILE A 154 -4.93 6.39 2.23
CA ILE A 154 -3.50 6.72 2.42
C ILE A 154 -3.31 7.64 3.64
N GLN A 155 -4.21 8.60 3.86
CA GLN A 155 -4.15 9.50 5.02
C GLN A 155 -4.43 8.79 6.34
N GLU A 156 -5.41 7.89 6.37
CA GLU A 156 -5.72 7.09 7.56
C GLU A 156 -4.60 6.11 7.89
N PHE A 157 -4.07 5.44 6.87
CA PHE A 157 -2.96 4.51 7.03
C PHE A 157 -1.68 5.22 7.52
N ASP A 158 -1.39 6.42 7.00
CA ASP A 158 -0.30 7.28 7.45
C ASP A 158 -0.38 7.55 8.96
N LYS A 159 -1.58 7.88 9.45
CA LYS A 159 -1.85 8.10 10.88
C LYS A 159 -1.67 6.81 11.69
N SER A 160 -2.17 5.68 11.21
CA SER A 160 -1.99 4.39 11.90
C SER A 160 -0.52 4.00 12.04
N LEU A 161 0.30 4.28 11.02
CA LEU A 161 1.75 4.05 11.08
C LEU A 161 2.42 4.90 12.17
N GLU A 162 2.03 6.17 12.34
CA GLU A 162 2.54 7.02 13.43
C GLU A 162 2.20 6.45 14.81
N GLU A 163 0.96 5.98 14.98
CA GLU A 163 0.50 5.35 16.22
C GLU A 163 1.27 4.05 16.53
N TRP A 164 1.50 3.20 15.52
CA TRP A 164 2.25 1.95 15.68
C TRP A 164 3.73 2.21 15.98
N ILE A 165 4.37 3.17 15.32
CA ILE A 165 5.76 3.57 15.61
C ILE A 165 5.87 4.07 17.05
N ALA A 166 4.95 4.96 17.47
CA ALA A 166 4.94 5.48 18.83
C ALA A 166 4.72 4.37 19.88
N MET A 167 3.87 3.38 19.57
CA MET A 167 3.68 2.20 20.42
C MET A 167 4.97 1.39 20.55
N MET A 168 5.66 1.12 19.43
CA MET A 168 6.93 0.40 19.44
C MET A 168 8.02 1.15 20.22
N ASP A 169 8.03 2.48 20.13
CA ASP A 169 8.91 3.32 20.94
C ASP A 169 8.64 3.20 22.44
N GLN A 170 7.38 3.12 22.86
CA GLN A 170 7.05 2.92 24.26
C GLN A 170 7.53 1.54 24.74
N VAL A 171 7.27 0.49 23.97
CA VAL A 171 7.66 -0.89 24.32
C VAL A 171 9.18 -1.02 24.42
N LEU A 172 9.93 -0.44 23.48
CA LEU A 172 11.39 -0.56 23.42
C LEU A 172 12.13 0.32 24.45
N ASN A 173 11.46 1.32 25.03
CA ASN A 173 12.03 2.20 26.06
C ASN A 173 11.68 1.79 27.50
N VAL A 174 10.91 0.72 27.72
CA VAL A 174 10.70 0.18 29.07
C VAL A 174 12.00 -0.50 29.54
N PRO A 175 12.62 -0.06 30.65
CA PRO A 175 13.77 -0.76 31.20
C PRO A 175 13.37 -2.20 31.56
N GLY A 176 14.12 -3.18 31.05
CA GLY A 176 13.89 -4.59 31.37
C GLY A 176 13.96 -4.86 32.88
N PRO A 177 13.25 -5.89 33.38
CA PRO A 177 13.27 -6.26 34.79
C PRO A 177 14.68 -6.62 35.31
#